data_AF-A0A926STU4-F1
#
_entry.id   AF-A0A926STU4-F1
#
_cell.length_a   1.000
_cell.length_b   1.000
_cell.length_c   1.000
_cell.angle_alpha   90.00
_cell.angle_beta   90.00
_cell.angle_gamma   90.00
#
_symmetry.space_group_name_H-M   'P 1'
#
loop_
_entity.id
_entity.type
_entity.pdbx_description
1 polymer ?
#
loop_
_entity_poly.entity_id
_entity_poly.type
_entity_poly.pdbx_seq_one_letter_code
_entity_poly.pdbx_strand_id
1 'polypeptide(L)' 'MESGQPIELSYEQEFHLKSFEYQIQPINLEQSRELLVELYRQLLLRESYCKEVLKQNLLGENSPFLFE' A
#
# COMPACT_ATOMS: atom_id res chain seq x y z
N MET A 1 15.44 3.24 -22.99
CA MET A 1 14.72 2.26 -22.15
C MET A 1 15.50 2.19 -20.85
N GLU A 2 15.20 3.09 -19.91
CA GLU A 2 15.93 3.15 -18.64
C GLU A 2 15.45 2.02 -17.73
N SER A 3 16.40 1.18 -17.33
CA SER A 3 16.26 0.10 -16.37
C SER A 3 15.64 0.63 -15.07
N GLY A 4 14.48 0.06 -14.69
CA GLY A 4 13.69 0.47 -13.52
C GLY A 4 14.50 0.44 -12.23
N GLN A 5 14.83 1.63 -11.73
CA GLN A 5 15.33 1.76 -10.37
C GLN A 5 14.24 1.31 -9.40
N PRO A 6 14.60 0.59 -8.32
CA PRO A 6 13.63 0.23 -7.28
C PRO A 6 12.99 1.50 -6.72
N ILE A 7 11.69 1.44 -6.44
CA ILE A 7 11.01 2.53 -5.74
C ILE A 7 11.51 2.51 -4.29
N GLU A 8 12.32 3.49 -3.94
CA GLU A 8 12.83 3.69 -2.59
C GLU A 8 11.84 4.54 -1.76
N LEU A 9 11.86 4.37 -0.45
CA LEU A 9 11.11 5.22 0.46
C LEU A 9 11.74 6.61 0.50
N SER A 10 10.92 7.66 0.61
CA SER A 10 11.43 8.99 0.94
C SER A 10 11.87 9.04 2.40
N TYR A 11 12.74 10.00 2.75
CA TYR A 11 13.17 10.19 4.14
C TYR A 11 12.01 10.39 5.12
N GLU A 12 10.93 11.04 4.69
CA GLU A 12 9.71 11.21 5.49
C GLU A 12 9.00 9.87 5.71
N GLN A 13 8.96 9.01 4.69
CA GLN A 13 8.38 7.67 4.79
C GLN A 13 9.23 6.77 5.70
N GLU A 14 10.56 6.86 5.61
CA GLU A 14 11.46 6.16 6.54
C GLU A 14 11.29 6.65 7.98
N PHE A 15 11.16 7.96 8.19
CA PHE A 15 10.87 8.54 9.50
C PHE A 15 9.52 8.05 10.06
N HIS A 16 8.49 7.99 9.22
CA HIS A 16 7.19 7.44 9.60
C HIS A 16 7.29 5.96 9.97
N LEU A 17 8.05 5.17 9.21
CA LEU A 17 8.27 3.74 9.50
C LEU A 17 8.95 3.57 10.86
N LYS A 18 9.99 4.36 11.14
CA LYS A 18 10.68 4.33 12.43
C LYS A 18 9.77 4.74 13.59
N SER A 19 8.92 5.74 13.37
CA SER A 19 7.95 6.18 14.38
C SER A 19 6.91 5.08 14.67
N PHE A 20 6.44 4.40 13.63
CA PHE A 20 5.51 3.28 13.76
C PHE A 20 6.12 2.11 14.54
N GLU A 21 7.40 1.80 14.31
CA GLU A 21 8.15 0.76 15.07
C GLU A 21 8.07 1.00 16.59
N TYR A 22 8.29 2.25 17.04
CA TYR A 22 8.16 2.61 18.45
C TYR A 22 6.72 2.50 18.97
N GLN A 23 5.73 2.83 18.13
CA GLN A 23 4.31 2.75 18.50
C GLN A 23 3.83 1.31 18.68
N ILE A 24 4.37 0.37 17.90
CA ILE A 24 3.99 -1.05 17.97
C ILE A 24 4.78 -1.82 19.02
N GLN A 25 5.88 -1.29 19.56
CA GLN A 25 6.69 -1.98 20.57
C GLN A 25 5.90 -2.52 21.79
N PRO A 26 4.88 -1.83 22.35
CA PRO A 26 4.14 -2.32 23.51
C PRO A 26 2.98 -3.26 23.17
N ILE A 27 2.69 -3.55 21.89
CA ILE A 27 1.54 -4.39 21.54
C ILE A 27 1.80 -5.86 21.89
N ASN A 28 0.78 -6.54 22.40
CA ASN A 28 0.86 -7.97 22.70
C ASN A 28 0.57 -8.84 21.45
N LEU A 29 0.69 -10.16 21.60
CA LEU A 29 0.52 -11.11 20.49
C LEU A 29 -0.89 -11.10 19.89
N GLU A 30 -1.93 -10.94 20.70
CA GLU A 30 -3.32 -10.89 20.23
C GLU A 30 -3.56 -9.61 19.42
N GLN A 31 -3.16 -8.47 19.98
CA GLN A 31 -3.22 -7.17 19.31
C GLN A 31 -2.39 -7.15 18.02
N SER A 32 -1.24 -7.83 18.00
CA SER A 32 -0.40 -7.97 16.79
C SER A 32 -1.13 -8.71 15.67
N ARG A 33 -1.89 -9.75 16.00
CA ARG A 33 -2.65 -10.53 15.01
C ARG A 33 -3.79 -9.71 14.43
N GLU A 34 -4.52 -9.00 15.27
CA GLU A 34 -5.58 -8.08 14.83
C GLU A 34 -5.02 -6.98 13.93
N LEU A 35 -3.92 -6.35 14.37
CA LEU A 35 -3.23 -5.33 13.60
C LEU A 35 -2.78 -5.86 12.24
N LEU A 36 -2.22 -7.07 12.17
CA LEU A 36 -1.75 -7.67 10.91
C LEU A 36 -2.89 -7.91 9.92
N VAL A 37 -4.03 -8.42 10.39
CA VAL A 37 -5.22 -8.63 9.54
C VAL A 37 -5.74 -7.31 8.99
N GLU A 38 -5.80 -6.28 9.83
CA GLU A 38 -6.26 -4.96 9.39
C GLU A 38 -5.28 -4.30 8.43
N LEU A 39 -3.96 -4.44 8.66
CA LEU A 39 -2.93 -3.94 7.74
C LEU A 39 -3.05 -4.60 6.35
N TYR A 40 -3.32 -5.92 6.31
CA TYR A 40 -3.57 -6.62 5.06
C TYR A 40 -4.85 -6.14 4.36
N ARG A 41 -5.93 -5.90 5.10
CA ARG A 41 -7.15 -5.29 4.55
C ARG A 41 -6.84 -3.94 3.91
N GLN A 42 -6.08 -3.08 4.59
CA GLN A 42 -5.70 -1.77 4.05
C GLN A 42 -4.83 -1.90 2.79
N LEU A 43 -3.95 -2.90 2.71
CA LEU A 43 -3.18 -3.18 1.48
C LEU A 43 -4.09 -3.54 0.30
N LEU A 44 -5.09 -4.40 0.49
CA LEU A 44 -6.05 -4.75 -0.56
C LEU A 44 -6.90 -3.55 -1.02
N LEU A 45 -7.29 -2.67 -0.09
CA LEU A 45 -8.00 -1.44 -0.44
C LEU A 45 -7.11 -0.47 -1.22
N ARG A 46 -5.83 -0.32 -0.81
CA ARG A 46 -4.84 0.49 -1.55
C ARG A 46 -4.62 -0.06 -2.96
N GLU A 47 -4.53 -1.37 -3.11
CA GLU A 47 -4.43 -2.01 -4.43
C GLU A 47 -5.65 -1.69 -5.30
N SER A 48 -6.85 -1.84 -4.76
CA SER A 48 -8.10 -1.55 -5.47
C SER A 48 -8.17 -0.08 -5.89
N TYR A 49 -7.78 0.83 -5.01
CA TYR A 49 -7.73 2.26 -5.30
C TYR A 49 -6.69 2.59 -6.38
N CYS A 50 -5.48 2.05 -6.29
CA CYS A 50 -4.45 2.25 -7.31
C CYS A 50 -4.94 1.75 -8.68
N LYS A 51 -5.55 0.56 -8.74
CA LYS A 51 -6.16 0.04 -9.97
C LYS A 51 -7.20 1.02 -10.54
N GLU A 52 -8.06 1.57 -9.70
CA GLU A 52 -9.11 2.48 -10.12
C GLU A 52 -8.56 3.83 -10.61
N VAL A 53 -7.60 4.41 -9.88
CA VAL A 53 -6.90 5.64 -10.30
C VAL A 53 -6.18 5.41 -11.63
N LEU A 54 -5.50 4.28 -11.82
CA LEU A 54 -4.84 3.96 -13.08
C LEU A 54 -5.86 3.82 -14.23
N LYS A 55 -7.00 3.16 -14.00
CA LYS A 55 -8.08 3.06 -15.00
C LYS A 55 -8.56 4.45 -15.44
N GLN A 56 -8.88 5.32 -14.48
CA GLN A 56 -9.38 6.67 -14.74
C GLN A 56 -8.36 7.55 -15.48
N ASN A 57 -7.09 7.51 -15.05
CA ASN A 57 -6.07 8.43 -15.56
C ASN A 57 -5.36 7.94 -16.84
N LEU A 58 -5.28 6.63 -17.08
CA LEU A 58 -4.52 6.08 -18.21
C LEU A 58 -5.38 5.40 -19.28
N LEU A 59 -6.53 4.81 -18.94
CA LEU A 59 -7.26 3.93 -19.85
C LEU A 59 -8.61 4.49 -20.33
N GLY A 60 -9.12 5.56 -19.69
CA GLY A 60 -10.47 6.06 -19.94
C GLY A 60 -11.54 5.03 -19.51
N GLU A 61 -12.78 5.48 -19.30
CA GLU A 61 -13.83 4.62 -18.69
C GLU A 61 -14.26 3.41 -19.56
N ASN A 62 -13.73 3.26 -20.80
CA ASN A 62 -14.14 2.25 -21.77
C ASN A 62 -12.98 1.36 -22.25
N SER A 63 -12.16 0.84 -21.33
CA SER A 63 -11.09 -0.11 -21.70
C SER A 63 -11.58 -1.56 -21.75
N PRO A 64 -11.29 -2.34 -22.81
CA PRO A 64 -11.69 -3.74 -22.92
C PRO A 64 -10.92 -4.68 -21.97
N PHE A 65 -9.90 -4.19 -21.27
CA PHE A 65 -9.18 -4.93 -20.23
C PHE A 65 -9.86 -4.85 -18.85
N LEU A 66 -11.11 -4.38 -18.80
CA LEU A 66 -11.89 -4.16 -17.57
C LEU A 66 -12.58 -5.42 -17.00
N PHE A 67 -12.37 -6.61 -17.58
CA PHE A 67 -13.00 -7.84 -17.09
C PHE A 67 -12.00 -8.79 -16.42
N GLU A 68 -12.06 -8.84 -15.09
CA GLU A 68 -12.17 -10.11 -14.35
C GLU A 68 -13.53 -10.13 -13.64
#